data_AF-A0A4Y2HFY0-F1
#
_entry.id   AF-A0A4Y2HFY0-F1
#
_cell.length_a   1.000
_cell.length_b   1.000
_cell.length_c   1.000
_cell.angle_alpha   90.00
_cell.angle_beta   90.00
_cell.angle_gamma   90.00
#
_symmetry.space_group_name_H-M   'P 1'
#
loop_
_entity.id
_entity.type
_entity.pdbx_description
1 polymer ?
#
loop_
_entity_poly.entity_id
_entity_poly.type
_entity_poly.pdbx_seq_one_letter_code
_entity_poly.pdbx_strand_id
1 'polypeptide(L)'
;MVQVQSKVAEGWRFLQANLGRSRPATGEIPTFRSGLHDIILLQEPYTVDGSLAGPPMGWRVVHAQGGKTAILVSNPELDVVELVKTVNTAGTQISDRTLSVAVFSIYFPPSSDKSELVAQLSATLKGIKSSCVLIGGDINMRHPLWGPEVKDHKSSDEGLPFVDFITKHSLTLDFAAHTWHVTTRTLSDHNYLEYNLGELDVTERIPRFNLDKFRLRKVAQKFANIESTLLDQLDRSVSPEDLDKFVSALTATIQEVCATYLKYTKRRPKTVPWWDAELETLRNKTCALKRRFSRILDPVVKADKNAEYKMCRDKFRRTLSIKRDKSWSDFCREVSSLNEFALPYKICANKVCSPLVIGNIQVDGRPCTTLRESIEQIVKVLFPSDNEVLTESREQQARRLFVESYDSSNSDPHFTKTEVWSALKQSKRRKAPGLDRLQYEIIIAINSKSLRLLVSCLTGAWTWVIFLGPGKVQSWYS
;
A
#
# COMPACT_ATOMS: atom_id res chain seq x y z
N MET A 1 -29.71 -11.12 -15.84
CA MET A 1 -29.24 -9.80 -15.36
C MET A 1 -29.63 -9.67 -13.90
N VAL A 2 -28.71 -9.97 -13.00
CA VAL A 2 -28.87 -9.63 -11.58
C VAL A 2 -28.29 -8.24 -11.44
N GLN A 3 -29.13 -7.24 -11.18
CA GLN A 3 -28.68 -5.92 -10.75
C GLN A 3 -27.86 -6.13 -9.48
N VAL A 4 -26.54 -6.08 -9.64
CA VAL A 4 -25.62 -5.89 -8.52
C VAL A 4 -25.92 -4.49 -8.01
N GLN A 5 -26.68 -4.40 -6.92
CA GLN A 5 -26.77 -3.18 -6.14
C GLN A 5 -25.34 -2.78 -5.79
N SER A 6 -24.86 -1.68 -6.39
CA SER A 6 -23.62 -1.04 -5.97
C SER A 6 -23.80 -0.65 -4.50
N LYS A 7 -23.15 -1.40 -3.61
CA LYS A 7 -22.86 -0.88 -2.28
C LYS A 7 -22.01 0.37 -2.51
N VAL A 8 -22.58 1.55 -2.28
CA VAL A 8 -21.82 2.78 -2.12
C VAL A 8 -20.79 2.49 -1.02
N ALA A 9 -19.54 2.30 -1.42
CA ALA A 9 -18.45 2.08 -0.49
C ALA A 9 -18.14 3.44 0.13
N GLU A 10 -18.33 3.56 1.45
CA GLU A 10 -17.84 4.70 2.23
C GLU A 10 -16.39 4.99 1.82
N GLY A 11 -16.05 6.27 1.59
CA GLY A 11 -14.72 6.72 1.17
C GLY A 11 -13.58 6.29 2.09
N TRP A 12 -12.39 6.85 1.88
CA TRP A 12 -11.22 6.52 2.69
C TRP A 12 -11.50 6.82 4.15
N ARG A 13 -11.36 5.80 5.01
CA ARG A 13 -11.57 5.94 6.45
C ARG A 13 -10.28 6.35 7.12
N PHE A 14 -10.31 7.50 7.78
CA PHE A 14 -9.18 8.06 8.50
C PHE A 14 -9.32 7.85 10.01
N LEU A 15 -8.18 7.65 10.66
CA LEU A 15 -8.03 7.74 12.12
C LEU A 15 -6.91 8.72 12.43
N GLN A 16 -7.19 9.79 13.17
CA GLN A 16 -6.16 10.67 13.72
C GLN A 16 -6.06 10.47 15.23
N ALA A 17 -4.84 10.23 15.71
CA ALA A 17 -4.59 9.87 17.09
C ALA A 17 -3.24 10.38 17.61
N ASN A 18 -3.28 11.18 18.68
CA ASN A 18 -2.11 11.39 19.53
C ASN A 18 -2.02 10.25 20.56
N LEU A 19 -0.91 9.51 20.55
CA LEU A 19 -0.70 8.32 21.36
C LEU A 19 0.10 8.58 22.65
N GLY A 20 0.61 9.80 22.86
CA GLY A 20 1.34 10.19 24.07
C GLY A 20 2.52 9.26 24.42
N ARG A 21 3.22 8.74 23.40
CA ARG A 21 4.30 7.74 23.46
C ARG A 21 3.93 6.45 24.19
N SER A 22 2.63 6.17 24.32
CA SER A 22 2.11 5.01 25.03
C SER A 22 2.25 3.76 24.17
N ARG A 23 3.05 2.80 24.64
CA ARG A 23 3.15 1.46 24.02
C ARG A 23 1.79 0.76 23.93
N PRO A 24 0.91 0.78 24.97
CA PRO A 24 -0.48 0.34 24.84
C PRO A 24 -1.26 1.03 23.72
N ALA A 25 -1.21 2.37 23.64
CA ALA A 25 -1.96 3.14 22.65
C ALA A 25 -1.49 2.86 21.21
N THR A 26 -0.19 2.67 21.03
CA THR A 26 0.36 2.28 19.72
C THR A 26 -0.08 0.86 19.34
N GLY A 27 -0.17 -0.04 20.32
CA GLY A 27 -0.57 -1.43 20.10
C GLY A 27 -2.06 -1.65 19.82
N GLU A 28 -2.96 -0.71 20.12
CA GLU A 28 -4.39 -0.84 19.80
C GLU A 28 -4.74 -0.42 18.37
N ILE A 29 -3.93 0.43 17.72
CA ILE A 29 -4.20 0.97 16.37
C ILE A 29 -4.54 -0.12 15.34
N PRO A 30 -3.83 -1.26 15.28
CA PRO A 30 -4.14 -2.33 14.32
C PRO A 30 -5.51 -2.97 14.50
N THR A 31 -6.07 -2.88 15.70
CA THR A 31 -7.34 -3.51 16.09
C THR A 31 -8.23 -2.56 16.84
N PHE A 32 -8.25 -1.33 16.35
CA PHE A 32 -9.12 -0.33 16.91
C PHE A 32 -10.58 -0.76 16.71
N ARG A 33 -11.41 -0.52 17.74
CA ARG A 33 -12.69 -1.20 17.87
C ARG A 33 -13.74 -0.80 16.83
N SER A 34 -13.60 0.36 16.20
CA SER A 34 -14.49 0.84 15.14
C SER A 34 -14.21 0.19 13.78
N GLY A 35 -13.17 -0.64 13.70
CA GLY A 35 -12.79 -1.35 12.49
C GLY A 35 -11.44 -0.87 11.95
N LEU A 36 -11.11 -1.35 10.74
CA LEU A 36 -9.85 -1.05 10.10
C LEU A 36 -9.93 0.26 9.30
N HIS A 37 -9.18 1.28 9.70
CA HIS A 37 -9.02 2.53 8.95
C HIS A 37 -8.04 2.36 7.81
N ASP A 38 -8.30 2.98 6.68
CA ASP A 38 -7.45 2.93 5.49
C ASP A 38 -6.16 3.72 5.72
N ILE A 39 -6.29 4.90 6.33
CA ILE A 39 -5.20 5.86 6.55
C ILE A 39 -5.23 6.31 8.01
N ILE A 40 -4.07 6.35 8.67
CA ILE A 40 -3.98 6.66 10.10
C ILE A 40 -2.88 7.70 10.33
N LEU A 41 -3.26 8.83 10.93
CA LEU A 41 -2.37 9.94 11.27
C LEU A 41 -2.01 9.88 12.75
N LEU A 42 -0.77 9.50 13.05
CA LEU A 42 -0.27 9.33 14.41
C LEU A 42 0.59 10.50 14.85
N GLN A 43 0.35 10.96 16.07
CA GLN A 43 1.23 11.88 16.80
C GLN A 43 1.73 11.17 18.06
N GLU A 44 2.99 11.41 18.40
CA GLU A 44 3.68 10.77 19.53
C GLU A 44 3.48 9.25 19.60
N PRO A 45 3.70 8.47 18.53
CA PRO A 45 3.67 7.03 18.65
C PRO A 45 4.81 6.51 19.54
N TYR A 46 4.65 5.30 20.08
CA TYR A 46 5.74 4.61 20.76
C TYR A 46 6.82 4.22 19.75
N THR A 47 8.06 4.61 20.02
CA THR A 47 9.22 4.36 19.16
C THR A 47 10.30 3.57 19.90
N VAL A 48 11.08 2.80 19.13
CA VAL A 48 12.31 2.14 19.58
C VAL A 48 13.41 2.58 18.62
N ASP A 49 14.49 3.16 19.16
CA ASP A 49 15.61 3.71 18.39
C ASP A 49 15.17 4.66 17.26
N GLY A 50 14.21 5.54 17.56
CA GLY A 50 13.68 6.52 16.61
C GLY A 50 12.74 5.96 15.54
N SER A 51 12.51 4.64 15.52
CA SER A 51 11.61 3.97 14.57
C SER A 51 10.27 3.62 15.22
N LEU A 52 9.18 3.71 14.45
CA LEU A 52 7.85 3.33 14.91
C LEU A 52 7.82 1.86 15.35
N ALA A 53 7.40 1.60 16.59
CA ALA A 53 7.35 0.25 17.13
C ALA A 53 5.98 -0.40 16.93
N GLY A 54 5.98 -1.64 16.44
CA GLY A 54 4.77 -2.45 16.29
C GLY A 54 3.80 -2.11 15.14
N PRO A 55 4.18 -1.47 14.01
CA PRO A 55 3.28 -1.40 12.86
C PRO A 55 3.00 -2.82 12.34
N PRO A 56 1.75 -3.16 11.99
CA PRO A 56 1.44 -4.48 11.46
C PRO A 56 2.18 -4.75 10.15
N MET A 57 2.57 -6.01 9.94
CA MET A 57 3.19 -6.43 8.69
C MET A 57 2.28 -6.13 7.50
N GLY A 58 2.85 -5.52 6.46
CA GLY A 58 2.13 -5.17 5.23
C GLY A 58 1.43 -3.81 5.25
N TRP A 59 1.54 -3.04 6.34
CA TRP A 59 1.12 -1.63 6.35
C TRP A 59 2.27 -0.74 5.87
N ARG A 60 1.95 0.28 5.08
CA ARG A 60 2.93 1.28 4.65
C ARG A 60 3.08 2.32 5.74
N VAL A 61 4.30 2.75 6.00
CA VAL A 61 4.64 3.67 7.09
C VAL A 61 5.50 4.79 6.53
N VAL A 62 5.02 6.02 6.69
CA VAL A 62 5.80 7.23 6.42
C VAL A 62 5.92 7.97 7.74
N HIS A 63 7.10 8.00 8.34
CA HIS A 63 7.32 8.66 9.63
C HIS A 63 8.25 9.87 9.51
N ALA A 64 8.01 10.86 10.37
CA ALA A 64 8.89 11.99 10.56
C ALA A 64 10.27 11.57 11.09
N GLN A 65 11.26 12.42 10.90
CA GLN A 65 12.58 12.25 11.48
C GLN A 65 12.47 12.25 13.02
N GLY A 66 13.04 11.23 13.67
CA GLY A 66 12.90 11.04 15.12
C GLY A 66 11.54 10.51 15.59
N GLY A 67 10.62 10.20 14.67
CA GLY A 67 9.41 9.42 14.96
C GLY A 67 8.33 10.13 15.77
N LYS A 68 8.33 11.47 15.84
CA LYS A 68 7.28 12.25 16.55
C LYS A 68 5.89 12.14 15.92
N THR A 69 5.83 11.87 14.63
CA THR A 69 4.58 11.69 13.89
C THR A 69 4.76 10.67 12.77
N ALA A 70 3.69 9.98 12.41
CA ALA A 70 3.69 9.00 11.33
C ALA A 70 2.34 8.92 10.62
N ILE A 71 2.38 8.55 9.35
CA ILE A 71 1.23 8.18 8.54
C ILE A 71 1.31 6.68 8.29
N LEU A 72 0.26 5.95 8.67
CA LEU A 72 0.12 4.53 8.35
C LEU A 72 -0.96 4.36 7.30
N VAL A 73 -0.67 3.56 6.27
CA VAL A 73 -1.64 3.18 5.25
C VAL A 73 -1.85 1.68 5.32
N SER A 74 -3.01 1.28 5.83
CA SER A 74 -3.38 -0.12 6.07
C SER A 74 -4.05 -0.76 4.87
N ASN A 75 -4.70 0.06 4.04
CA ASN A 75 -5.36 -0.35 2.82
C ASN A 75 -4.30 -0.58 1.73
N PRO A 76 -4.10 -1.82 1.26
CA PRO A 76 -3.08 -2.13 0.26
C PRO A 76 -3.41 -1.59 -1.14
N GLU A 77 -4.65 -1.16 -1.36
CA GLU A 77 -5.13 -0.71 -2.67
C GLU A 77 -4.83 0.78 -2.95
N LEU A 78 -4.44 1.54 -1.92
CA LEU A 78 -4.04 2.94 -2.07
C LEU A 78 -2.59 3.04 -2.56
N ASP A 79 -2.29 3.99 -3.44
CA ASP A 79 -0.92 4.31 -3.80
C ASP A 79 -0.33 5.30 -2.79
N VAL A 80 0.96 5.16 -2.50
CA VAL A 80 1.65 5.97 -1.47
C VAL A 80 2.98 6.45 -2.02
N VAL A 81 3.11 7.76 -2.20
CA VAL A 81 4.33 8.44 -2.64
C VAL A 81 4.78 9.39 -1.53
N GLU A 82 6.01 9.23 -1.07
CA GLU A 82 6.58 10.08 -0.03
C GLU A 82 6.84 11.50 -0.56
N LEU A 83 6.31 12.52 0.12
CA LEU A 83 6.51 13.93 -0.26
C LEU A 83 7.55 14.61 0.62
N VAL A 84 7.43 14.45 1.94
CA VAL A 84 8.29 15.16 2.90
C VAL A 84 8.41 14.44 4.24
N LYS A 85 9.60 14.53 4.83
CA LYS A 85 9.89 14.11 6.20
C LYS A 85 10.72 15.18 6.90
N THR A 86 10.09 15.90 7.82
CA THR A 86 10.78 16.79 8.77
C THR A 86 10.75 16.17 10.16
N VAL A 87 11.23 16.88 11.18
CA VAL A 87 11.14 16.44 12.59
C VAL A 87 9.71 16.42 13.11
N ASN A 88 8.86 17.33 12.61
CA ASN A 88 7.51 17.57 13.14
C ASN A 88 6.39 17.29 12.11
N THR A 89 6.76 16.90 10.89
CA THR A 89 5.82 16.67 9.79
C THR A 89 6.23 15.42 9.00
N ALA A 90 5.26 14.54 8.78
CA ALA A 90 5.32 13.51 7.75
C ALA A 90 4.28 13.85 6.69
N GLY A 91 4.66 13.87 5.41
CA GLY A 91 3.75 14.16 4.31
C GLY A 91 3.90 13.15 3.19
N THR A 92 2.78 12.69 2.67
CA THR A 92 2.71 11.67 1.61
C THR A 92 1.54 11.96 0.69
N GLN A 93 1.73 11.77 -0.62
CA GLN A 93 0.60 11.67 -1.51
C GLN A 93 -0.01 10.29 -1.34
N ILE A 94 -1.33 10.27 -1.16
CA ILE A 94 -2.14 9.07 -1.20
C ILE A 94 -3.14 9.22 -2.34
N SER A 95 -3.27 8.19 -3.18
CA SER A 95 -4.20 8.23 -4.30
C SER A 95 -4.88 6.88 -4.56
N ASP A 96 -6.08 6.95 -5.12
CA ASP A 96 -6.76 5.87 -5.84
C ASP A 96 -7.16 6.37 -7.24
N ARG A 97 -8.21 5.81 -7.86
CA ARG A 97 -8.66 6.22 -9.20
C ARG A 97 -9.44 7.52 -9.21
N THR A 98 -10.13 7.86 -8.12
CA THR A 98 -11.06 8.99 -8.04
C THR A 98 -10.43 10.17 -7.34
N LEU A 99 -9.52 9.90 -6.41
CA LEU A 99 -9.04 10.86 -5.45
C LEU A 99 -7.51 10.78 -5.31
N SER A 100 -6.86 11.95 -5.29
CA SER A 100 -5.44 12.10 -5.01
C SER A 100 -5.26 13.24 -4.00
N VAL A 101 -4.71 12.92 -2.83
CA VAL A 101 -4.63 13.82 -1.67
C VAL A 101 -3.22 13.82 -1.11
N ALA A 102 -2.66 15.00 -0.92
CA ALA A 102 -1.46 15.19 -0.14
C ALA A 102 -1.85 15.21 1.35
N VAL A 103 -1.52 14.12 2.04
CA VAL A 103 -1.87 13.91 3.45
C VAL A 103 -0.65 14.24 4.32
N PHE A 104 -0.85 15.10 5.31
CA PHE A 104 0.17 15.50 6.27
C PHE A 104 -0.25 15.13 7.67
N SER A 105 0.65 14.46 8.40
CA SER A 105 0.58 14.35 9.84
C SER A 105 1.55 15.32 10.50
N ILE A 106 1.05 16.18 11.37
CA ILE A 106 1.84 17.20 12.07
C ILE A 106 1.77 17.06 13.59
N TYR A 107 2.87 17.38 14.25
CA TYR A 107 2.92 17.49 15.71
C TYR A 107 3.77 18.68 16.13
N PHE A 108 3.17 19.67 16.77
CA PHE A 108 3.88 20.84 17.31
C PHE A 108 4.01 20.69 18.83
N PRO A 109 5.22 20.45 19.37
CA PRO A 109 5.40 20.31 20.81
C PRO A 109 4.94 21.56 21.56
N PRO A 110 4.39 21.43 22.78
CA PRO A 110 3.91 22.57 23.56
C PRO A 110 5.03 23.52 23.99
N SER A 111 6.28 23.04 24.07
CA SER A 111 7.45 23.82 24.47
C SER A 111 8.21 24.46 23.30
N SER A 112 7.71 24.35 22.07
CA SER A 112 8.37 24.86 20.86
C SER A 112 7.77 26.18 20.38
N ASP A 113 8.56 26.97 19.65
CA ASP A 113 8.08 28.19 18.98
C ASP A 113 7.05 27.82 17.89
N LYS A 114 5.80 28.22 18.11
CA LYS A 114 4.69 27.91 17.20
C LYS A 114 4.81 28.65 15.88
N SER A 115 5.28 29.89 15.89
CA SER A 115 5.43 30.72 14.69
C SER A 115 6.48 30.15 13.76
N GLU A 116 7.61 29.68 14.32
CA GLU A 116 8.64 29.01 13.54
C GLU A 116 8.12 27.72 12.90
N LEU A 117 7.42 26.88 13.68
CA LEU A 117 6.85 25.62 13.19
C LEU A 117 5.81 25.84 12.07
N VAL A 118 4.99 26.88 12.20
CA VAL A 118 4.04 27.29 11.16
C VAL A 118 4.77 27.78 9.91
N ALA A 119 5.85 28.55 10.05
CA ALA A 119 6.66 29.01 8.92
C ALA A 119 7.32 27.83 8.17
N GLN A 120 7.85 26.85 8.90
CA GLN A 120 8.42 25.62 8.34
C GLN A 120 7.36 24.79 7.59
N LEU A 121 6.16 24.64 8.14
CA LEU A 121 5.03 23.98 7.47
C LEU A 121 4.61 24.75 6.20
N SER A 122 4.57 26.09 6.28
CA SER A 122 4.25 26.97 5.15
C SER A 122 5.24 26.82 3.99
N ALA A 123 6.54 26.76 4.30
CA ALA A 123 7.59 26.54 3.30
C ALA A 123 7.48 25.15 2.67
N THR A 124 7.15 24.14 3.47
CA THR A 124 6.94 22.76 3.01
C THR A 124 5.82 22.67 1.98
N LEU A 125 4.67 23.31 2.25
CA LEU A 125 3.52 23.27 1.34
C LEU A 125 3.74 24.01 0.02
N LYS A 126 4.53 25.09 0.00
CA LYS A 126 4.83 25.83 -1.24
C LYS A 126 5.50 24.97 -2.32
N GLY A 127 6.25 23.94 -1.91
CA GLY A 127 6.93 23.03 -2.84
C GLY A 127 6.04 21.93 -3.43
N ILE A 128 4.82 21.75 -2.92
CA ILE A 128 3.99 20.58 -3.19
C ILE A 128 2.87 20.96 -4.16
N LYS A 129 2.87 20.35 -5.35
CA LYS A 129 1.81 20.50 -6.35
C LYS A 129 0.72 19.45 -6.13
N SER A 130 -0.17 19.69 -5.16
CA SER A 130 -1.38 18.87 -4.97
C SER A 130 -2.62 19.74 -5.03
N SER A 131 -3.63 19.28 -5.77
CA SER A 131 -4.94 19.95 -5.86
C SER A 131 -5.79 19.75 -4.60
N CYS A 132 -5.51 18.69 -3.83
CA CYS A 132 -6.18 18.41 -2.56
C CYS A 132 -5.13 18.16 -1.47
N VAL A 133 -5.27 18.86 -0.35
CA VAL A 133 -4.36 18.80 0.79
C VAL A 133 -5.17 18.53 2.06
N LEU A 134 -4.77 17.52 2.82
CA LEU A 134 -5.34 17.20 4.12
C LEU A 134 -4.24 17.25 5.19
N ILE A 135 -4.45 18.07 6.22
CA ILE A 135 -3.51 18.22 7.32
C ILE A 135 -4.21 17.82 8.61
N GLY A 136 -3.71 16.77 9.25
CA GLY A 136 -4.21 16.30 10.53
C GLY A 136 -3.08 16.21 11.55
N GLY A 137 -3.31 16.68 12.77
CA GLY A 137 -2.26 16.64 13.77
C GLY A 137 -2.64 17.28 15.09
N ASP A 138 -1.65 17.30 15.99
CA ASP A 138 -1.75 17.98 17.28
C ASP A 138 -0.80 19.18 17.28
N ILE A 139 -1.36 20.36 17.10
CA ILE A 139 -0.63 21.62 17.01
C ILE A 139 -0.38 22.27 18.39
N ASN A 140 -1.01 21.77 19.45
CA ASN A 140 -0.97 22.38 20.79
C ASN A 140 -1.21 23.90 20.74
N MET A 141 -2.21 24.33 19.97
CA MET A 141 -2.67 25.72 19.84
C MET A 141 -4.18 25.79 20.03
N ARG A 142 -4.69 26.92 20.50
CA ARG A 142 -6.10 27.13 20.83
C ARG A 142 -6.66 28.32 20.07
N HIS A 143 -7.85 28.13 19.49
CA HIS A 143 -8.60 29.20 18.85
C HIS A 143 -10.08 28.84 18.80
N PRO A 144 -10.99 29.84 18.90
CA PRO A 144 -12.44 29.64 18.75
C PRO A 144 -12.85 28.93 17.46
N LEU A 145 -12.03 29.01 16.41
CA LEU A 145 -12.26 28.35 15.13
C LEU A 145 -12.26 26.82 15.21
N TRP A 146 -11.58 26.20 16.18
CA TRP A 146 -11.48 24.73 16.26
C TRP A 146 -11.68 24.18 17.68
N GLY A 147 -12.03 25.04 18.65
CA GLY A 147 -12.31 24.63 20.01
C GLY A 147 -12.90 25.75 20.86
N PRO A 148 -13.54 25.42 21.99
CA PRO A 148 -14.12 26.42 22.88
C PRO A 148 -13.04 27.28 23.54
N GLU A 149 -13.40 28.52 23.88
CA GLU A 149 -12.55 29.43 24.62
C GLU A 149 -12.40 28.97 26.08
N VAL A 150 -11.16 28.96 26.59
CA VAL A 150 -10.84 28.53 27.96
C VAL A 150 -10.10 29.66 28.66
N LYS A 151 -10.61 30.07 29.84
CA LYS A 151 -10.16 31.26 30.57
C LYS A 151 -8.70 31.22 31.06
N ASP A 152 -8.09 30.04 31.17
CA ASP A 152 -6.76 29.84 31.77
C ASP A 152 -5.71 29.27 30.79
N HIS A 153 -5.66 29.74 29.54
CA HIS A 153 -4.66 29.28 28.56
C HIS A 153 -3.41 30.18 28.53
N LYS A 154 -2.26 29.60 28.15
CA LYS A 154 -1.01 30.34 28.00
C LYS A 154 -1.06 31.18 26.73
N SER A 155 -0.51 32.40 26.74
CA SER A 155 -0.36 33.23 25.53
C SER A 155 0.45 32.54 24.43
N SER A 156 1.39 31.67 24.80
CA SER A 156 2.18 30.85 23.86
C SER A 156 1.35 29.85 23.05
N ASP A 157 0.11 29.56 23.49
CA ASP A 157 -0.77 28.58 22.88
C ASP A 157 -1.80 29.26 21.95
N GLU A 158 -1.67 30.57 21.70
CA GLU A 158 -2.59 31.32 20.84
C GLU A 158 -2.56 30.82 19.39
N GLY A 159 -3.75 30.60 18.83
CA GLY A 159 -3.95 30.06 17.49
C GLY A 159 -3.63 30.99 16.33
N LEU A 160 -3.39 32.28 16.57
CA LEU A 160 -3.30 33.32 15.52
C LEU A 160 -2.30 32.98 14.40
N PRO A 161 -1.05 32.54 14.67
CA PRO A 161 -0.12 32.17 13.60
C PRO A 161 -0.67 31.09 12.67
N PHE A 162 -1.45 30.14 13.21
CA PHE A 162 -2.05 29.07 12.43
C PHE A 162 -3.25 29.57 11.60
N VAL A 163 -4.00 30.56 12.09
CA VAL A 163 -5.08 31.21 11.33
C VAL A 163 -4.53 31.94 10.10
N ASP A 164 -3.42 32.66 10.26
CA ASP A 164 -2.74 33.33 9.16
C ASP A 164 -2.25 32.32 8.12
N PHE A 165 -1.74 31.17 8.58
CA PHE A 165 -1.33 30.07 7.73
C PHE A 165 -2.50 29.47 6.92
N ILE A 166 -3.63 29.21 7.58
CA ILE A 166 -4.85 28.70 6.92
C ILE A 166 -5.27 29.66 5.80
N THR A 167 -5.34 30.96 6.12
CA THR A 167 -5.73 32.01 5.17
C THR A 167 -4.77 32.10 3.99
N LYS A 168 -3.46 32.10 4.27
CA LYS A 168 -2.39 32.20 3.25
C LYS A 168 -2.41 31.07 2.23
N HIS A 169 -2.75 29.85 2.67
CA HIS A 169 -2.80 28.66 1.80
C HIS A 169 -4.21 28.36 1.28
N SER A 170 -5.17 29.26 1.50
CA SER A 170 -6.59 29.08 1.14
C SER A 170 -7.15 27.74 1.61
N LEU A 171 -6.70 27.29 2.79
CA LEU A 171 -7.18 26.07 3.42
C LEU A 171 -8.53 26.36 4.10
N THR A 172 -9.41 25.37 4.10
CA THR A 172 -10.65 25.42 4.85
C THR A 172 -10.57 24.48 6.04
N LEU A 173 -11.13 24.91 7.17
CA LEU A 173 -11.44 23.99 8.26
C LEU A 173 -12.63 23.16 7.81
N ASP A 174 -12.37 21.96 7.34
CA ASP A 174 -13.41 21.09 6.83
C ASP A 174 -14.18 20.44 8.00
N PHE A 175 -15.25 21.10 8.44
CA PHE A 175 -16.25 20.50 9.31
C PHE A 175 -17.19 19.54 8.55
N ALA A 176 -17.10 19.52 7.21
CA ALA A 176 -17.94 18.81 6.26
C ALA A 176 -17.30 17.53 5.72
N ALA A 177 -16.30 16.95 6.38
CA ALA A 177 -16.19 15.49 6.40
C ALA A 177 -17.50 14.99 7.05
N HIS A 178 -18.49 14.64 6.22
CA HIS A 178 -19.91 14.52 6.57
C HIS A 178 -20.22 13.51 7.71
N THR A 179 -19.22 12.84 8.26
CA THR A 179 -19.30 11.84 9.33
C THR A 179 -18.07 11.82 10.24
N TRP A 180 -17.48 12.98 10.58
CA TRP A 180 -16.42 12.96 11.60
C TRP A 180 -16.99 12.70 13.01
N HIS A 181 -16.30 11.89 13.81
CA HIS A 181 -16.70 11.64 15.19
C HIS A 181 -15.49 11.47 16.12
N VAL A 182 -15.70 11.85 17.38
CA VAL A 182 -14.71 11.69 18.44
C VAL A 182 -14.88 10.34 19.10
N THR A 183 -13.89 9.47 18.92
CA THR A 183 -13.86 8.19 19.62
C THR A 183 -13.14 8.34 20.95
N THR A 184 -13.95 8.29 22.01
CA THR A 184 -13.49 8.26 23.41
C THR A 184 -13.04 6.84 23.78
N ARG A 185 -12.59 6.61 25.02
CA ARG A 185 -12.22 5.25 25.51
C ARG A 185 -11.03 4.63 24.77
N THR A 186 -10.02 5.44 24.52
CA THR A 186 -8.73 5.10 23.94
C THR A 186 -7.74 4.66 25.02
N LEU A 187 -6.61 4.05 24.65
CA LEU A 187 -5.50 3.74 25.56
C LEU A 187 -4.53 4.93 25.74
N SER A 188 -4.73 5.98 24.94
CA SER A 188 -4.14 7.31 25.09
C SER A 188 -4.96 8.15 26.09
N ASP A 189 -4.35 9.20 26.61
CA ASP A 189 -5.03 10.28 27.31
C ASP A 189 -5.83 11.18 26.35
N HIS A 190 -5.44 11.22 25.08
CA HIS A 190 -6.16 11.88 23.99
C HIS A 190 -7.29 11.01 23.41
N ASN A 191 -8.38 11.66 23.00
CA ASN A 191 -9.41 11.00 22.17
C ASN A 191 -8.94 10.94 20.71
N TYR A 192 -9.48 10.00 19.95
CA TYR A 192 -9.17 9.88 18.52
C TYR A 192 -10.27 10.50 17.67
N LEU A 193 -9.89 10.96 16.49
CA LEU A 193 -10.80 11.49 15.48
C LEU A 193 -10.91 10.49 14.35
N GLU A 194 -12.15 10.14 13.98
CA GLU A 194 -12.45 9.28 12.86
C GLU A 194 -13.28 10.06 11.84
N TYR A 195 -12.91 9.99 10.56
CA TYR A 195 -13.59 10.72 9.49
C TYR A 195 -13.38 10.03 8.14
N ASN A 196 -14.25 10.33 7.17
CA ASN A 196 -14.21 9.72 5.84
C ASN A 196 -13.94 10.79 4.78
N LEU A 197 -13.24 10.41 3.70
CA LEU A 197 -12.98 11.29 2.55
C LEU A 197 -13.31 10.59 1.21
N GLY A 198 -14.11 11.24 0.38
CA GLY A 198 -14.40 10.81 -1.00
C GLY A 198 -15.34 9.60 -1.13
N GLU A 199 -15.38 9.03 -2.33
CA GLU A 199 -15.97 7.72 -2.66
C GLU A 199 -14.84 6.78 -3.06
N LEU A 200 -14.86 5.55 -2.54
CA LEU A 200 -13.80 4.58 -2.77
C LEU A 200 -14.00 3.85 -4.12
N ASP A 201 -13.23 4.22 -5.15
CA ASP A 201 -13.06 3.40 -6.36
C ASP A 201 -11.59 2.98 -6.49
N VAL A 202 -11.22 1.95 -5.75
CA VAL A 202 -9.93 1.29 -5.91
C VAL A 202 -10.04 0.24 -7.01
N THR A 203 -8.97 0.11 -7.80
CA THR A 203 -8.81 -1.02 -8.73
C THR A 203 -9.21 -2.30 -8.01
N GLU A 204 -10.10 -3.12 -8.59
CA GLU A 204 -10.22 -4.50 -8.13
C GLU A 204 -8.83 -5.11 -8.20
N ARG A 205 -8.25 -5.39 -7.03
CA ARG A 205 -6.99 -6.10 -6.95
C ARG A 205 -7.16 -7.37 -7.76
N ILE A 206 -6.39 -7.50 -8.84
CA ILE A 206 -6.48 -8.66 -9.72
C ILE A 206 -6.29 -9.90 -8.83
N PRO A 207 -7.36 -10.68 -8.62
CA PRO A 207 -7.33 -11.70 -7.61
C PRO A 207 -6.33 -12.77 -8.07
N ARG A 208 -5.35 -13.06 -7.23
CA ARG A 208 -4.29 -14.03 -7.58
C ARG A 208 -4.78 -15.44 -7.30
N PHE A 209 -4.57 -16.33 -8.26
CA PHE A 209 -4.83 -17.74 -8.05
C PHE A 209 -3.90 -18.29 -6.97
N ASN A 210 -4.47 -19.11 -6.10
CA ASN A 210 -3.72 -19.96 -5.21
C ASN A 210 -3.23 -21.17 -6.03
N LEU A 211 -1.93 -21.16 -6.30
CA LEU A 211 -1.23 -22.11 -7.15
C LEU A 211 -0.95 -23.44 -6.43
N ASP A 212 -2.01 -24.13 -6.05
CA ASP A 212 -1.93 -25.47 -5.49
C ASP A 212 -1.46 -26.49 -6.55
N LYS A 213 -0.48 -27.32 -6.19
CA LYS A 213 0.18 -28.26 -7.12
C LYS A 213 -0.80 -29.28 -7.70
N PHE A 214 -1.78 -29.72 -6.92
CA PHE A 214 -2.78 -30.68 -7.38
C PHE A 214 -3.76 -30.04 -8.38
N ARG A 215 -4.23 -28.83 -8.10
CA ARG A 215 -5.12 -28.10 -9.02
C ARG A 215 -4.41 -27.66 -10.31
N LEU A 216 -3.15 -27.25 -10.23
CA LEU A 216 -2.35 -26.94 -11.42
C LEU A 216 -2.20 -28.14 -12.36
N ARG A 217 -2.10 -29.36 -11.84
CA ARG A 217 -2.11 -30.57 -12.68
C ARG A 217 -3.44 -30.74 -13.42
N LYS A 218 -4.57 -30.36 -12.82
CA LYS A 218 -5.89 -30.40 -13.50
C LYS A 218 -5.96 -29.39 -14.64
N VAL A 219 -5.44 -28.17 -14.44
CA VAL A 219 -5.31 -27.16 -15.50
C VAL A 219 -4.48 -27.74 -16.66
N ALA A 220 -3.29 -28.26 -16.37
CA ALA A 220 -2.40 -28.85 -17.37
C ALA A 220 -3.06 -30.03 -18.12
N GLN A 221 -3.81 -30.88 -17.42
CA GLN A 221 -4.52 -32.00 -18.04
C GLN A 221 -5.63 -31.54 -18.97
N LYS A 222 -6.38 -30.49 -18.60
CA LYS A 222 -7.41 -29.92 -19.48
C LYS A 222 -6.80 -29.41 -20.79
N PHE A 223 -5.64 -28.75 -20.73
CA PHE A 223 -4.91 -28.29 -21.91
C PHE A 223 -4.41 -29.45 -22.79
N ALA A 224 -3.88 -30.52 -22.19
CA ALA A 224 -3.51 -31.72 -22.94
C ALA A 224 -4.68 -32.33 -23.72
N ASN A 225 -5.89 -32.28 -23.15
CA ASN A 225 -7.08 -32.82 -23.80
C ASN A 225 -7.60 -31.95 -24.96
N ILE A 226 -7.24 -30.67 -25.02
CA ILE A 226 -7.67 -29.74 -26.09
C ILE A 226 -6.50 -29.32 -27.02
N GLU A 227 -5.30 -29.87 -26.81
CA GLU A 227 -4.08 -29.46 -27.49
C GLU A 227 -4.18 -29.59 -29.01
N SER A 228 -4.78 -30.68 -29.52
CA SER A 228 -4.96 -30.87 -30.97
C SER A 228 -5.82 -29.79 -31.59
N THR A 229 -6.94 -29.43 -30.95
CA THR A 229 -7.83 -28.37 -31.42
C THR A 229 -7.15 -27.01 -31.42
N LEU A 230 -6.31 -26.72 -30.42
CA LEU A 230 -5.56 -25.47 -30.35
C LEU A 230 -4.48 -25.39 -31.43
N LEU A 231 -3.81 -26.52 -31.73
CA LEU A 231 -2.83 -26.59 -32.82
C LEU A 231 -3.51 -26.41 -34.18
N ASP A 232 -4.67 -27.05 -34.41
CA ASP A 232 -5.43 -26.88 -35.66
C ASP A 232 -5.90 -25.44 -35.86
N GLN A 233 -6.22 -24.72 -34.78
CA GLN A 233 -6.57 -23.29 -34.84
C GLN A 233 -5.35 -22.41 -35.15
N LEU A 234 -4.19 -22.74 -34.57
CA LEU A 234 -2.95 -22.03 -34.83
C LEU A 234 -2.50 -22.22 -36.28
N ASP A 235 -2.58 -23.44 -36.81
CA ASP A 235 -2.19 -23.76 -38.20
C ASP A 235 -3.07 -23.03 -39.24
N ARG A 236 -4.29 -22.61 -38.86
CA ARG A 236 -5.19 -21.80 -39.69
C ARG A 236 -4.88 -20.30 -39.64
N SER A 237 -3.96 -19.87 -38.78
CA SER A 237 -3.58 -18.45 -38.64
C SER A 237 -2.59 -18.07 -39.74
N VAL A 238 -3.13 -17.53 -40.83
CA VAL A 238 -2.37 -17.19 -42.07
C VAL A 238 -1.91 -15.74 -42.14
N SER A 239 -2.23 -14.92 -41.12
CA SER A 239 -1.82 -13.52 -41.02
C SER A 239 -1.39 -13.17 -39.60
N PRO A 240 -0.59 -12.10 -39.41
CA PRO A 240 -0.25 -11.57 -38.09
C PRO A 240 -1.50 -11.25 -37.24
N GLU A 241 -2.53 -10.66 -37.86
CA GLU A 241 -3.77 -10.31 -37.19
C GLU A 241 -4.54 -11.55 -36.72
N ASP A 242 -4.46 -12.66 -37.46
CA ASP A 242 -5.07 -13.92 -37.06
C ASP A 242 -4.29 -14.60 -35.94
N LEU A 243 -2.96 -14.48 -35.93
CA LEU A 243 -2.12 -14.94 -34.82
C LEU A 243 -2.45 -14.16 -33.54
N ASP A 244 -2.63 -12.83 -33.60
CA ASP A 244 -3.01 -12.01 -32.44
C ASP A 244 -4.38 -12.37 -31.88
N LYS A 245 -5.36 -12.63 -32.76
CA LYS A 245 -6.68 -13.15 -32.36
C LYS A 245 -6.54 -14.51 -31.68
N PHE A 246 -5.72 -15.40 -32.22
CA PHE A 246 -5.46 -16.71 -31.63
C PHE A 246 -4.83 -16.59 -30.23
N VAL A 247 -3.78 -15.77 -30.07
CA VAL A 247 -3.12 -15.55 -28.76
C VAL A 247 -4.10 -14.95 -27.75
N SER A 248 -4.94 -14.01 -28.17
CA SER A 248 -5.99 -13.42 -27.33
C SER A 248 -7.01 -14.47 -26.88
N ALA A 249 -7.48 -15.33 -27.81
CA ALA A 249 -8.41 -16.42 -27.51
C ALA A 249 -7.79 -17.50 -26.60
N LEU A 250 -6.52 -17.83 -26.84
CA LEU A 250 -5.76 -18.76 -26.00
C LEU A 250 -5.62 -18.21 -24.58
N THR A 251 -5.28 -16.93 -24.44
CA THR A 251 -5.16 -16.25 -23.14
C THR A 251 -6.49 -16.28 -22.39
N ALA A 252 -7.61 -15.95 -23.06
CA ALA A 252 -8.95 -16.03 -22.47
C ALA A 252 -9.29 -17.45 -22.02
N THR A 253 -8.98 -18.46 -22.84
CA THR A 253 -9.18 -19.87 -22.51
C THR A 253 -8.37 -20.27 -21.27
N ILE A 254 -7.09 -19.86 -21.18
CA ILE A 254 -6.25 -20.13 -20.00
C ILE A 254 -6.89 -19.50 -18.75
N GLN A 255 -7.34 -18.25 -18.84
CA GLN A 255 -7.99 -17.56 -17.73
C GLN A 255 -9.26 -18.28 -17.25
N GLU A 256 -10.12 -18.73 -18.18
CA GLU A 256 -11.35 -19.47 -17.86
C GLU A 256 -11.07 -20.83 -17.21
N VAL A 257 -10.13 -21.60 -17.76
CA VAL A 257 -9.70 -22.88 -17.17
C VAL A 257 -9.12 -22.66 -15.77
N CYS A 258 -8.31 -21.61 -15.59
CA CYS A 258 -7.78 -21.26 -14.28
C CYS A 258 -8.89 -20.89 -13.30
N ALA A 259 -9.86 -20.06 -13.70
CA ALA A 259 -11.02 -19.71 -12.87
C ALA A 259 -11.86 -20.93 -12.45
N THR A 260 -11.92 -21.95 -13.31
CA THR A 260 -12.64 -23.20 -13.05
C THR A 260 -11.94 -24.09 -12.02
N TYR A 261 -10.61 -24.29 -12.14
CA TYR A 261 -9.88 -25.26 -11.32
C TYR A 261 -9.14 -24.65 -10.12
N LEU A 262 -8.66 -23.41 -10.24
CA LEU A 262 -7.91 -22.71 -9.20
C LEU A 262 -8.86 -21.90 -8.31
N LYS A 263 -8.45 -21.68 -7.07
CA LYS A 263 -9.16 -20.80 -6.12
C LYS A 263 -8.40 -19.50 -6.03
N TYR A 264 -9.09 -18.39 -5.86
CA TYR A 264 -8.43 -17.13 -5.49
C TYR A 264 -7.91 -17.18 -4.05
N THR A 265 -6.80 -16.47 -3.83
CA THR A 265 -6.19 -16.34 -2.51
C THR A 265 -7.13 -15.58 -1.57
N LYS A 266 -7.51 -16.18 -0.43
CA LYS A 266 -8.40 -15.57 0.55
C LYS A 266 -7.70 -14.47 1.35
N ARG A 267 -8.42 -13.40 1.68
CA ARG A 267 -8.01 -12.43 2.71
C ARG A 267 -8.02 -13.12 4.07
N ARG A 268 -6.95 -12.98 4.86
CA ARG A 268 -6.96 -13.37 6.28
C ARG A 268 -7.53 -12.20 7.08
N PRO A 269 -8.59 -12.38 7.89
CA PRO A 269 -9.05 -11.34 8.79
C PRO A 269 -7.93 -11.02 9.79
N LYS A 270 -7.65 -9.72 9.98
CA LYS A 270 -6.69 -9.23 10.96
C LYS A 270 -7.36 -9.20 12.34
N THR A 271 -7.55 -10.34 12.98
CA THR A 271 -7.96 -10.37 14.39
C THR A 271 -6.72 -10.53 15.27
N VAL A 272 -6.64 -9.69 16.30
CA VAL A 272 -5.56 -9.78 17.29
C VAL A 272 -5.85 -10.95 18.24
N PRO A 273 -4.92 -11.92 18.35
CA PRO A 273 -5.16 -13.16 19.09
C PRO A 273 -5.22 -12.98 20.62
N TRP A 274 -4.80 -11.83 21.15
CA TRP A 274 -4.70 -11.59 22.61
C TRP A 274 -5.80 -10.73 23.22
N TRP A 275 -6.81 -10.31 22.44
CA TRP A 275 -7.94 -9.53 22.96
C TRP A 275 -9.07 -10.45 23.45
N ASP A 276 -9.56 -10.22 24.66
CA ASP A 276 -10.64 -11.02 25.26
C ASP A 276 -11.62 -10.20 26.12
N ALA A 277 -12.64 -10.89 26.63
CA ALA A 277 -13.73 -10.28 27.40
C ALA A 277 -13.26 -9.61 28.72
N GLU A 278 -12.18 -10.10 29.33
CA GLU A 278 -11.63 -9.48 30.56
C GLU A 278 -11.01 -8.11 30.23
N LEU A 279 -10.20 -8.03 29.16
CA LEU A 279 -9.65 -6.76 28.70
C LEU A 279 -10.75 -5.78 28.30
N GLU A 280 -11.79 -6.27 27.63
CA GLU A 280 -12.95 -5.47 27.26
C GLU A 280 -13.66 -4.89 28.51
N THR A 281 -13.85 -5.72 29.54
CA THR A 281 -14.47 -5.33 30.80
C THR A 281 -13.65 -4.29 31.55
N LEU A 282 -12.33 -4.52 31.66
CA LEU A 282 -11.40 -3.59 32.31
C LEU A 282 -11.32 -2.25 31.57
N ARG A 283 -11.34 -2.26 30.23
CA ARG A 283 -11.41 -1.04 29.42
C ARG A 283 -12.69 -0.27 29.72
N ASN A 284 -13.84 -0.94 29.68
CA ASN A 284 -15.14 -0.31 29.91
C ASN A 284 -15.24 0.28 31.33
N LYS A 285 -14.73 -0.43 32.35
CA LYS A 285 -14.64 0.06 33.73
C LYS A 285 -13.75 1.30 33.84
N THR A 286 -12.54 1.26 33.27
CA THR A 286 -11.59 2.39 33.27
C THR A 286 -12.23 3.63 32.63
N CYS A 287 -12.98 3.44 31.54
CA CYS A 287 -13.66 4.52 30.84
C CYS A 287 -14.86 5.09 31.58
N ALA A 288 -15.60 4.26 32.31
CA ALA A 288 -16.69 4.71 33.18
C ALA A 288 -16.13 5.57 34.33
N LEU A 289 -15.04 5.15 34.95
CA LEU A 289 -14.34 5.91 35.99
C LEU A 289 -13.78 7.24 35.44
N LYS A 290 -13.17 7.24 34.25
CA LYS A 290 -12.70 8.48 33.57
C LYS A 290 -13.83 9.50 33.46
N ARG A 291 -14.97 9.08 32.90
CA ARG A 291 -16.15 9.94 32.73
C ARG A 291 -16.71 10.45 34.05
N ARG A 292 -16.71 9.63 35.11
CA ARG A 292 -17.18 10.04 36.44
C ARG A 292 -16.27 11.12 37.04
N PHE A 293 -14.96 10.90 37.10
CA PHE A 293 -14.07 11.88 37.74
C PHE A 293 -13.98 13.19 36.96
N SER A 294 -14.02 13.15 35.62
CA SER A 294 -13.91 14.37 34.79
C SER A 294 -15.12 15.30 34.94
N ARG A 295 -16.28 14.79 35.38
CA ARG A 295 -17.50 15.59 35.62
C ARG A 295 -17.59 16.18 37.03
N ILE A 296 -16.71 15.76 37.94
CA ILE A 296 -16.72 16.23 39.32
C ILE A 296 -15.98 17.57 39.41
N LEU A 297 -16.65 18.56 40.01
CA LEU A 297 -16.12 19.91 40.22
C LEU A 297 -15.41 20.03 41.57
N ASP A 298 -15.91 19.35 42.61
CA ASP A 298 -15.34 19.36 43.95
C ASP A 298 -13.91 18.77 43.96
N PRO A 299 -12.87 19.55 44.33
CA PRO A 299 -11.48 19.10 44.32
C PRO A 299 -11.19 17.86 45.17
N VAL A 300 -11.83 17.72 46.33
CA VAL A 300 -11.56 16.62 47.27
C VAL A 300 -12.12 15.33 46.71
N VAL A 301 -13.40 15.33 46.34
CA VAL A 301 -14.06 14.17 45.73
C VAL A 301 -13.42 13.82 44.38
N LYS A 302 -12.96 14.82 43.63
CA LYS A 302 -12.25 14.61 42.36
C LYS A 302 -10.91 13.92 42.58
N ALA A 303 -10.16 14.23 43.64
CA ALA A 303 -8.91 13.57 43.96
C ALA A 303 -9.12 12.08 44.26
N ASP A 304 -10.12 11.73 45.08
CA ASP A 304 -10.45 10.34 45.41
C ASP A 304 -10.88 9.54 44.18
N LYS A 305 -11.75 10.12 43.35
CA LYS A 305 -12.21 9.47 42.10
C LYS A 305 -11.12 9.38 41.04
N ASN A 306 -10.18 10.32 41.02
CA ASN A 306 -8.98 10.23 40.19
C ASN A 306 -8.06 9.08 40.65
N ALA A 307 -7.91 8.86 41.96
CA ALA A 307 -7.15 7.73 42.50
C ALA A 307 -7.78 6.38 42.09
N GLU A 308 -9.10 6.26 42.22
CA GLU A 308 -9.86 5.08 41.79
C GLU A 308 -9.67 4.80 40.28
N TYR A 309 -9.74 5.85 39.45
CA TYR A 309 -9.46 5.77 38.01
C TYR A 309 -8.03 5.31 37.73
N LYS A 310 -7.02 5.90 38.39
CA LYS A 310 -5.61 5.54 38.19
C LYS A 310 -5.36 4.07 38.52
N MET A 311 -5.86 3.58 39.66
CA MET A 311 -5.73 2.15 40.03
C MET A 311 -6.35 1.22 38.97
N CYS A 312 -7.55 1.54 38.49
CA CYS A 312 -8.21 0.73 37.45
C CYS A 312 -7.45 0.76 36.13
N ARG A 313 -6.97 1.93 35.72
CA ARG A 313 -6.17 2.13 34.50
C ARG A 313 -4.87 1.34 34.56
N ASP A 314 -4.19 1.35 35.70
CA ASP A 314 -2.91 0.67 35.88
C ASP A 314 -3.10 -0.86 35.89
N LYS A 315 -4.18 -1.35 36.53
CA LYS A 315 -4.59 -2.77 36.43
C LYS A 315 -4.84 -3.17 34.98
N PHE A 316 -5.61 -2.38 34.25
CA PHE A 316 -5.90 -2.65 32.85
C PHE A 316 -4.65 -2.67 31.96
N ARG A 317 -3.77 -1.67 32.10
CA ARG A 317 -2.50 -1.60 31.35
C ARG A 317 -1.59 -2.79 31.66
N ARG A 318 -1.54 -3.24 32.91
CA ARG A 318 -0.78 -4.42 33.32
C ARG A 318 -1.33 -5.70 32.70
N THR A 319 -2.64 -5.94 32.80
CA THR A 319 -3.29 -7.11 32.20
C THR A 319 -3.10 -7.13 30.68
N LEU A 320 -3.22 -5.97 30.02
CA LEU A 320 -2.98 -5.82 28.59
C LEU A 320 -1.57 -6.23 28.19
N SER A 321 -0.54 -5.75 28.91
CA SER A 321 0.85 -6.13 28.61
C SER A 321 1.07 -7.63 28.78
N ILE A 322 0.58 -8.21 29.89
CA ILE A 322 0.74 -9.64 30.19
C ILE A 322 0.13 -10.50 29.07
N LYS A 323 -1.10 -10.19 28.64
CA LYS A 323 -1.78 -10.99 27.60
C LYS A 323 -1.11 -10.86 26.23
N ARG A 324 -0.68 -9.64 25.86
CA ARG A 324 0.08 -9.42 24.62
C ARG A 324 1.39 -10.20 24.61
N ASP A 325 2.17 -10.09 25.69
CA ASP A 325 3.50 -10.69 25.77
C ASP A 325 3.40 -12.23 25.83
N LYS A 326 2.37 -12.76 26.51
CA LYS A 326 2.04 -14.19 26.49
C LYS A 326 1.69 -14.68 25.08
N SER A 327 0.81 -13.99 24.37
CA SER A 327 0.44 -14.37 23.00
C SER A 327 1.61 -14.31 22.03
N TRP A 328 2.51 -13.33 22.18
CA TRP A 328 3.74 -13.30 21.40
C TRP A 328 4.65 -14.49 21.71
N SER A 329 4.84 -14.82 22.99
CA SER A 329 5.60 -15.99 23.43
C SER A 329 5.02 -17.29 22.85
N ASP A 330 3.69 -17.45 22.90
CA ASP A 330 3.00 -18.64 22.38
C ASP A 330 3.16 -18.74 20.85
N PHE A 331 3.02 -17.61 20.13
CA PHE A 331 3.29 -17.54 18.69
C PHE A 331 4.74 -17.92 18.36
N CYS A 332 5.72 -17.37 19.06
CA CYS A 332 7.12 -17.72 18.87
C CYS A 332 7.36 -19.22 19.10
N ARG A 333 6.72 -19.82 20.10
CA ARG A 333 6.81 -21.26 20.37
C ARG A 333 6.21 -22.10 19.24
N GLU A 334 5.04 -21.72 18.73
CA GLU A 334 4.38 -22.42 17.61
C GLU A 334 5.18 -22.32 16.30
N VAL A 335 5.71 -21.13 15.99
CA VAL A 335 6.55 -20.95 14.80
C VAL A 335 7.85 -21.73 14.94
N SER A 336 8.44 -21.74 16.14
CA SER A 336 9.68 -22.48 16.39
C SER A 336 9.48 -23.99 16.28
N SER A 337 8.34 -24.53 16.73
CA SER A 337 8.05 -25.96 16.60
C SER A 337 7.86 -26.42 15.15
N LEU A 338 7.42 -25.52 14.25
CA LEU A 338 7.35 -25.79 12.81
C LEU A 338 8.72 -25.68 12.13
N ASN A 339 9.47 -24.62 12.46
CA ASN A 339 10.84 -24.39 12.03
C ASN A 339 11.47 -23.23 12.85
N GLU A 340 12.35 -23.59 13.79
CA GLU A 340 13.05 -22.67 14.72
C GLU A 340 13.75 -21.49 14.02
N PHE A 341 14.15 -21.65 12.77
CA PHE A 341 14.92 -20.66 12.04
C PHE A 341 14.13 -19.93 10.95
N ALA A 342 12.97 -20.43 10.50
CA ALA A 342 12.34 -19.91 9.28
C ALA A 342 11.88 -18.45 9.38
N LEU A 343 11.22 -18.06 10.47
CA LEU A 343 10.74 -16.69 10.67
C LEU A 343 11.86 -15.75 11.14
N PRO A 344 12.66 -16.09 12.18
CA PRO A 344 13.79 -15.25 12.58
C PRO A 344 14.77 -15.01 11.43
N TYR A 345 15.12 -16.04 10.66
CA TYR A 345 15.98 -15.89 9.49
C TYR A 345 15.37 -14.99 8.42
N LYS A 346 14.06 -15.09 8.15
CA LYS A 346 13.41 -14.17 7.19
C LYS A 346 13.45 -12.72 7.66
N ILE A 347 13.28 -12.48 8.96
CA ILE A 347 13.34 -11.14 9.55
C ILE A 347 14.79 -10.63 9.49
N CYS A 348 15.77 -11.38 10.01
CA CYS A 348 17.17 -11.00 10.03
C CYS A 348 17.78 -10.85 8.63
N ALA A 349 17.40 -11.70 7.66
CA ALA A 349 17.85 -11.62 6.28
C ALA A 349 17.06 -10.61 5.44
N ASN A 350 16.17 -9.82 6.05
CA ASN A 350 15.31 -8.83 5.40
C ASN A 350 14.49 -9.41 4.22
N LYS A 351 14.10 -10.69 4.32
CA LYS A 351 13.29 -11.44 3.34
C LYS A 351 11.79 -11.37 3.63
N VAL A 352 11.39 -10.55 4.61
CA VAL A 352 9.99 -10.20 4.86
C VAL A 352 9.58 -9.16 3.82
N CYS A 353 8.52 -9.45 3.06
CA CYS A 353 8.00 -8.51 2.06
C CYS A 353 7.48 -7.25 2.77
N SER A 354 8.20 -6.13 2.61
CA SER A 354 7.71 -4.80 2.99
C SER A 354 6.81 -4.25 1.88
N PRO A 355 5.68 -3.63 2.22
CA PRO A 355 4.85 -2.98 1.21
C PRO A 355 5.60 -1.78 0.61
N LEU A 356 5.46 -1.60 -0.69
CA LEU A 356 6.18 -0.56 -1.43
C LEU A 356 5.68 0.83 -1.05
N VAL A 357 6.60 1.69 -0.63
CA VAL A 357 6.42 3.16 -0.57
C VAL A 357 7.40 3.72 -1.58
N ILE A 358 6.91 4.49 -2.54
CA ILE A 358 7.81 5.14 -3.50
C ILE A 358 8.47 6.31 -2.79
N GLY A 359 9.79 6.34 -2.86
CA GLY A 359 10.59 7.40 -2.28
C GLY A 359 10.33 8.74 -2.95
N ASN A 360 10.85 9.79 -2.34
CA ASN A 360 10.74 11.15 -2.85
C ASN A 360 11.57 11.33 -4.14
N ILE A 361 10.95 11.10 -5.29
CA ILE A 361 11.55 11.33 -6.62
C ILE A 361 11.34 12.78 -6.99
N GLN A 362 12.39 13.43 -7.50
CA GLN A 362 12.39 14.86 -7.82
C GLN A 362 12.40 15.06 -9.34
N VAL A 363 11.53 15.95 -9.83
CA VAL A 363 11.52 16.46 -11.20
C VAL A 363 11.67 17.97 -11.14
N ASP A 364 12.75 18.50 -11.73
CA ASP A 364 13.05 19.92 -11.75
C ASP A 364 13.03 20.58 -10.34
N GLY A 365 13.55 19.87 -9.34
CA GLY A 365 13.61 20.34 -7.95
C GLY A 365 12.26 20.31 -7.20
N ARG A 366 11.25 19.60 -7.72
CA ARG A 366 9.97 19.38 -7.04
C ARG A 366 9.69 17.89 -6.87
N PRO A 367 9.06 17.47 -5.75
CA PRO A 367 8.70 16.08 -5.55
C PRO A 367 7.60 15.66 -6.52
N CYS A 368 7.71 14.45 -7.09
CA CYS A 368 6.62 13.81 -7.80
C CYS A 368 5.41 13.66 -6.87
N THR A 369 4.23 14.04 -7.34
CA THR A 369 3.00 13.97 -6.54
C THR A 369 2.08 12.85 -6.99
N THR A 370 2.45 12.06 -8.00
CA THR A 370 1.66 10.89 -8.40
C THR A 370 2.53 9.66 -8.62
N LEU A 371 1.92 8.47 -8.45
CA LEU A 371 2.55 7.20 -8.79
C LEU A 371 2.93 7.17 -10.27
N ARG A 372 2.03 7.62 -11.15
CA ARG A 372 2.25 7.67 -12.60
C ARG A 372 3.48 8.49 -12.95
N GLU A 373 3.56 9.73 -12.46
CA GLU A 373 4.71 10.61 -12.71
C GLU A 373 6.01 9.97 -12.19
N SER A 374 5.96 9.38 -10.99
CA SER A 374 7.11 8.66 -10.42
C SER A 374 7.56 7.50 -11.32
N ILE A 375 6.62 6.70 -11.84
CA ILE A 375 6.89 5.60 -12.76
C ILE A 375 7.43 6.14 -14.09
N GLU A 376 6.80 7.15 -14.68
CA GLU A 376 7.21 7.75 -15.94
C GLU A 376 8.64 8.28 -15.86
N GLN A 377 9.03 8.89 -14.74
CA GLN A 377 10.41 9.32 -14.51
C GLN A 377 11.37 8.14 -14.34
N ILE A 378 10.99 7.11 -13.58
CA ILE A 378 11.79 5.89 -13.46
C ILE A 378 11.99 5.26 -14.84
N VAL A 379 10.92 5.14 -15.64
CA VAL A 379 10.96 4.57 -16.98
C VAL A 379 11.82 5.42 -17.90
N LYS A 380 11.65 6.75 -17.90
CA LYS A 380 12.46 7.67 -18.69
C LYS A 380 13.95 7.55 -18.40
N VAL A 381 14.32 7.40 -17.12
CA VAL A 381 15.73 7.29 -16.69
C VAL A 381 16.30 5.90 -16.95
N LEU A 382 15.53 4.82 -16.72
CA LEU A 382 15.99 3.44 -16.88
C LEU A 382 15.90 2.93 -18.33
N PHE A 383 14.98 3.48 -19.12
CA PHE A 383 14.69 3.13 -20.51
C PHE A 383 14.56 4.42 -21.35
N PRO A 384 15.68 5.15 -21.57
CA PRO A 384 15.66 6.34 -22.39
C PRO A 384 15.21 6.03 -23.82
N SER A 385 14.47 6.94 -24.46
CA SER A 385 14.02 6.75 -25.84
C SER A 385 15.19 6.87 -26.82
N ASP A 386 15.33 5.92 -27.74
CA ASP A 386 16.34 5.93 -28.81
C ASP A 386 16.11 7.06 -29.85
N ASN A 387 15.11 7.92 -29.66
CA ASN A 387 14.74 9.00 -30.58
C ASN A 387 15.71 10.20 -30.56
N GLU A 388 16.71 10.23 -29.68
CA GLU A 388 17.74 11.26 -29.73
C GLU A 388 18.78 10.92 -30.82
N VAL A 389 18.35 11.01 -32.09
CA VAL A 389 19.24 10.91 -33.27
C VAL A 389 20.42 11.90 -33.20
N LEU A 390 20.31 12.92 -32.35
CA LEU A 390 21.34 13.93 -32.09
C LEU A 390 22.39 13.50 -31.02
N THR A 391 22.16 12.44 -30.25
CA THR A 391 23.09 11.95 -29.21
C THR A 391 23.66 10.55 -29.48
N GLU A 392 23.32 9.96 -30.63
CA GLU A 392 23.85 8.65 -31.01
C GLU A 392 25.34 8.65 -31.31
N SER A 393 26.03 7.66 -30.74
CA SER A 393 27.40 7.34 -31.12
C SER A 393 27.46 6.76 -32.53
N ARG A 394 28.62 6.92 -33.19
CA ARG A 394 28.89 6.31 -34.51
C ARG A 394 28.69 4.79 -34.51
N GLU A 395 28.97 4.13 -33.39
CA GLU A 395 28.82 2.67 -33.21
C GLU A 395 27.35 2.25 -33.17
N GLN A 396 26.50 3.02 -32.47
CA GLN A 396 25.06 2.78 -32.43
C GLN A 396 24.42 2.99 -33.81
N GLN A 397 24.81 4.07 -34.50
CA GLN A 397 24.35 4.36 -35.86
C GLN A 397 24.74 3.24 -36.84
N ALA A 398 25.99 2.76 -36.78
CA ALA A 398 26.46 1.66 -37.63
C ALA A 398 25.69 0.35 -37.38
N ARG A 399 25.36 0.03 -36.11
CA ARG A 399 24.54 -1.15 -35.77
C ARG A 399 23.11 -1.02 -36.28
N ARG A 400 22.48 0.16 -36.17
CA ARG A 400 21.13 0.35 -36.68
C ARG A 400 21.08 0.17 -38.20
N LEU A 401 21.98 0.83 -38.92
CA LEU A 401 22.09 0.70 -40.38
C LEU A 401 22.33 -0.76 -40.80
N PHE A 402 23.19 -1.49 -40.08
CA PHE A 402 23.42 -2.91 -40.33
C PHE A 402 22.14 -3.74 -40.18
N VAL A 403 21.37 -3.54 -39.09
CA VAL A 403 20.10 -4.25 -38.84
C VAL A 403 19.02 -3.88 -39.86
N GLU A 404 18.88 -2.59 -40.22
CA GLU A 404 17.92 -2.13 -41.23
C GLU A 404 18.24 -2.66 -42.63
N SER A 405 19.52 -2.83 -42.94
CA SER A 405 20.00 -3.40 -44.21
C SER A 405 20.12 -4.94 -44.20
N TYR A 406 19.74 -5.60 -43.10
CA TYR A 406 19.86 -7.04 -42.97
C TYR A 406 18.79 -7.74 -43.81
N ASP A 407 19.24 -8.36 -44.91
CA ASP A 407 18.43 -9.22 -45.77
C ASP A 407 19.05 -10.61 -45.80
N SER A 408 18.36 -11.58 -45.19
CA SER A 408 18.77 -12.97 -45.11
C SER A 408 17.73 -13.85 -45.79
N SER A 409 18.15 -14.57 -46.83
CA SER A 409 17.34 -15.60 -47.47
C SER A 409 17.25 -16.91 -46.67
N ASN A 410 18.01 -17.03 -45.58
CA ASN A 410 17.96 -18.17 -44.68
C ASN A 410 16.93 -17.94 -43.57
N SER A 411 15.90 -18.78 -43.53
CA SER A 411 14.98 -18.85 -42.39
C SER A 411 15.72 -19.37 -41.17
N ASP A 412 15.65 -18.64 -40.05
CA ASP A 412 16.15 -19.14 -38.77
C ASP A 412 15.48 -20.47 -38.40
N PRO A 413 16.21 -21.39 -37.74
CA PRO A 413 15.64 -22.66 -37.32
C PRO A 413 14.50 -22.44 -36.33
N HIS A 414 13.46 -23.28 -36.45
CA HIS A 414 12.36 -23.28 -35.49
C HIS A 414 12.82 -23.65 -34.08
N PHE A 415 12.15 -23.09 -33.07
CA PHE A 415 12.44 -23.39 -31.67
C PHE A 415 12.28 -24.88 -31.37
N THR A 416 13.20 -25.42 -30.58
CA THR A 416 13.10 -26.83 -30.14
C THR A 416 12.33 -26.95 -28.82
N LYS A 417 11.69 -28.10 -28.60
CA LYS A 417 11.02 -28.40 -27.31
C LYS A 417 11.97 -28.30 -26.12
N THR A 418 13.22 -28.73 -26.32
CA THR A 418 14.27 -28.72 -25.30
C THR A 418 14.72 -27.31 -24.97
N GLU A 419 14.81 -26.43 -25.96
CA GLU A 419 15.16 -25.02 -25.78
C GLU A 419 14.08 -24.28 -24.99
N VAL A 420 12.82 -24.38 -25.41
CA VAL A 420 11.68 -23.74 -24.72
C VAL A 420 11.54 -24.28 -23.29
N TRP A 421 11.68 -25.59 -23.09
CA TRP A 421 11.64 -26.19 -21.75
C TRP A 421 12.80 -25.72 -20.85
N SER A 422 14.00 -25.59 -21.41
CA SER A 422 15.18 -25.14 -20.67
C SER A 422 15.06 -23.66 -20.27
N ALA A 423 14.62 -22.81 -21.20
CA ALA A 423 14.33 -21.40 -20.93
C ALA A 423 13.28 -21.24 -19.82
N LEU A 424 12.21 -22.05 -19.88
CA LEU A 424 11.16 -22.00 -18.87
C LEU A 424 11.63 -22.46 -17.48
N LYS A 425 12.55 -23.43 -17.42
CA LYS A 425 13.13 -23.90 -16.15
C LYS A 425 14.13 -22.91 -15.54
N GLN A 426 14.90 -22.21 -16.36
CA GLN A 426 15.90 -21.24 -15.89
C GLN A 426 15.25 -19.97 -15.34
N SER A 427 14.05 -19.62 -15.81
CA SER A 427 13.32 -18.46 -15.33
C SER A 427 12.85 -18.61 -13.87
N LYS A 428 13.11 -17.57 -13.06
CA LYS A 428 12.68 -17.50 -11.66
C LYS A 428 11.15 -17.63 -11.55
N ARG A 429 10.70 -18.43 -10.58
CA ARG A 429 9.28 -18.54 -10.20
C ARG A 429 8.82 -17.29 -9.45
N ARG A 430 7.50 -17.09 -9.36
CA ARG A 430 6.85 -15.96 -8.69
C ARG A 430 7.22 -14.59 -9.27
N LYS A 431 7.54 -14.54 -10.55
CA LYS A 431 7.61 -13.28 -11.30
C LYS A 431 6.25 -12.60 -11.30
N ALA A 432 6.27 -11.28 -11.43
CA ALA A 432 5.04 -10.54 -11.67
C ALA A 432 4.38 -11.07 -12.96
N PRO A 433 3.06 -11.31 -12.96
CA PRO A 433 2.35 -11.67 -14.18
C PRO A 433 2.43 -10.52 -15.19
N GLY A 434 2.38 -10.85 -16.49
CA GLY A 434 2.35 -9.85 -17.56
C GLY A 434 0.99 -9.16 -17.67
N LEU A 435 0.78 -8.42 -18.75
CA LEU A 435 -0.51 -7.81 -19.09
C LEU A 435 -1.62 -8.86 -19.25
N ASP A 436 -1.25 -10.08 -19.61
CA ASP A 436 -2.11 -11.28 -19.67
C ASP A 436 -2.65 -11.74 -18.31
N ARG A 437 -2.11 -11.21 -17.21
CA ARG A 437 -2.44 -11.57 -15.81
C ARG A 437 -2.17 -13.04 -15.48
N LEU A 438 -1.39 -13.74 -16.30
CA LEU A 438 -1.06 -15.14 -16.11
C LEU A 438 0.17 -15.28 -15.21
N GLN A 439 0.02 -16.02 -14.12
CA GLN A 439 1.16 -16.34 -13.27
C GLN A 439 2.08 -17.33 -14.00
N TYR A 440 3.37 -17.07 -13.97
CA TYR A 440 4.39 -17.83 -14.70
C TYR A 440 4.33 -19.35 -14.48
N GLU A 441 3.97 -19.79 -13.28
CA GLU A 441 3.83 -21.20 -12.93
C GLU A 441 2.67 -21.90 -13.65
N ILE A 442 1.64 -21.17 -14.08
CA ILE A 442 0.54 -21.70 -14.89
C ILE A 442 1.08 -22.10 -16.26
N ILE A 443 1.91 -21.24 -16.88
CA ILE A 443 2.55 -21.50 -18.17
C ILE A 443 3.47 -22.72 -18.08
N ILE A 444 4.28 -22.83 -17.01
CA ILE A 444 5.11 -24.02 -16.76
C ILE A 444 4.23 -25.28 -16.63
N ALA A 445 3.11 -25.19 -15.92
CA ALA A 445 2.23 -26.34 -15.72
C ALA A 445 1.62 -26.81 -17.03
N ILE A 446 1.10 -25.90 -17.87
CA ILE A 446 0.56 -26.21 -19.20
C ILE A 446 1.65 -26.86 -20.07
N ASN A 447 2.83 -26.23 -20.15
CA ASN A 447 3.93 -26.74 -20.96
C ASN A 447 4.40 -28.15 -20.54
N SER A 448 4.27 -28.51 -19.24
CA SER A 448 4.64 -29.84 -18.75
C SER A 448 3.79 -30.98 -19.31
N LYS A 449 2.63 -30.66 -19.90
CA LYS A 449 1.70 -31.63 -20.51
C LYS A 449 1.43 -31.36 -21.99
N SER A 450 1.67 -30.15 -22.46
CA SER A 450 1.47 -29.71 -23.85
C SER A 450 2.68 -28.95 -24.36
N LEU A 451 3.79 -29.66 -24.58
CA LEU A 451 5.05 -29.05 -25.05
C LEU A 451 4.97 -28.52 -26.48
N ARG A 452 4.05 -29.03 -27.32
CA ARG A 452 3.96 -28.61 -28.72
C ARG A 452 3.32 -27.23 -28.84
N LEU A 453 2.30 -26.97 -28.03
CA LEU A 453 1.54 -25.72 -28.06
C LEU A 453 2.43 -24.47 -27.97
N LEU A 454 3.28 -24.35 -26.94
CA LEU A 454 4.13 -23.18 -26.76
C LEU A 454 5.22 -23.06 -27.83
N VAL A 455 5.79 -24.20 -28.26
CA VAL A 455 6.80 -24.21 -29.33
C VAL A 455 6.20 -23.70 -30.64
N SER A 456 5.01 -24.18 -31.01
CA SER A 456 4.32 -23.73 -32.21
C SER A 456 3.93 -22.25 -32.11
N CYS A 457 3.47 -21.76 -30.96
CA CYS A 457 3.17 -20.33 -30.77
C CYS A 457 4.41 -19.44 -30.95
N LEU A 458 5.54 -19.79 -30.32
CA LEU A 458 6.78 -19.02 -30.42
C LEU A 458 7.36 -19.04 -31.83
N THR A 459 7.27 -20.19 -32.49
CA THR A 459 7.73 -20.37 -33.86
C THR A 459 6.88 -19.56 -34.84
N GLY A 460 5.55 -19.58 -34.67
CA GLY A 460 4.63 -18.76 -35.46
C GLY A 460 4.93 -17.26 -35.31
N ALA A 461 5.07 -16.78 -34.07
CA ALA A 461 5.43 -15.39 -33.80
C ALA A 461 6.77 -14.99 -34.45
N TRP A 462 7.80 -15.84 -34.31
CA TRP A 462 9.12 -15.59 -34.89
C TRP A 462 9.10 -15.50 -36.42
N THR A 463 8.33 -16.39 -37.05
CA THR A 463 8.17 -16.41 -38.51
C THR A 463 7.57 -15.08 -39.00
N TRP A 464 6.52 -14.58 -38.35
CA TRP A 464 5.90 -13.30 -38.76
C TRP A 464 6.74 -12.06 -38.42
N VAL A 465 7.52 -12.08 -37.34
CA VAL A 465 8.45 -10.99 -37.00
C VAL A 465 9.53 -10.82 -38.07
N ILE A 466 10.01 -11.92 -38.66
CA ILE A 466 10.98 -11.89 -39.77
C ILE A 466 10.33 -11.40 -41.07
N PHE A 467 9.09 -11.81 -41.37
CA PHE A 467 8.42 -11.47 -42.63
C PHE A 467 7.85 -10.03 -42.71
N LEU A 468 7.65 -9.33 -41.60
CA LEU A 468 7.03 -7.99 -41.59
C LEU A 468 7.98 -6.81 -41.78
N GLY A 469 9.30 -7.05 -41.84
CA GLY A 469 10.31 -6.00 -42.00
C GLY A 469 10.46 -5.07 -40.77
N PRO A 470 11.62 -4.41 -40.61
CA PRO A 470 11.98 -3.66 -39.40
C PRO A 470 11.06 -2.46 -39.08
N GLY A 471 10.24 -1.98 -40.03
CA GLY A 471 9.42 -0.77 -39.88
C GLY A 471 8.15 -0.90 -39.05
N LYS A 472 7.73 -2.10 -38.62
CA LYS A 472 6.51 -2.30 -37.79
C LYS A 472 6.77 -2.75 -36.36
N VAL A 473 8.02 -3.04 -35.99
CA VAL A 473 8.38 -3.50 -34.63
C VAL A 473 8.20 -2.38 -33.58
N GLN A 474 8.25 -1.11 -33.98
CA GLN A 474 8.02 0.04 -33.08
C GLN A 474 6.59 0.09 -32.49
N SER A 475 5.60 -0.56 -33.11
CA SER A 475 4.21 -0.55 -32.63
C SER A 475 3.94 -1.51 -31.45
N TRP A 476 4.86 -2.43 -31.15
CA TRP A 476 4.61 -3.52 -30.18
C TRP A 476 4.96 -3.17 -28.74
N TYR A 477 5.59 -2.01 -28.51
CA TYR A 477 5.97 -1.51 -27.19
C TYR A 477 5.20 -0.26 -26.73
N SER A 478 4.05 0.04 -27.35
CA SER A 478 3.15 1.14 -26.94
C SER A 478 2.07 0.68 -25.97
#